data_AF-Q3J6U3-F1
#
_entry.id   AF-Q3J6U3-F1
#
_cell.length_a   1.000
_cell.length_b   1.000
_cell.length_c   1.000
_cell.angle_alpha   90.00
_cell.angle_beta   90.00
_cell.angle_gamma   90.00
#
_symmetry.space_group_name_H-M   'P 1'
#
loop_
_entity.id
_entity.type
_entity.pdbx_description
1 polymer ?
#
loop_
_entity_poly.entity_id
_entity_poly.type
_entity_poly.pdbx_seq_one_letter_code
_entity_poly.pdbx_strand_id
1 'polypeptide(L)'
;MKENVLDVLMYLFQNYMDSEVESQPTKESLEVELTEAGFHHAEIGKAFDWLEGLALLQQSEPRRFPVTNSSIRIFTLHEKEKLDTECRGFLLFLEQVGVLDSMTRELIIDRVMALEAEDFDLEHLKWVILMVLSHQPGQEAAYAWMEDLVFDEVSDLLH
;
A
#
# COMPACT_ATOMS: atom_id res chain seq x y z
N MET A 1 17.90 -2.88 11.35
CA MET A 1 16.61 -3.04 10.66
C MET A 1 16.72 -4.32 9.87
N LYS A 2 15.79 -5.28 9.99
CA LYS A 2 15.76 -6.41 9.05
C LYS A 2 15.14 -5.84 7.78
N GLU A 3 15.97 -5.48 6.81
CA GLU A 3 15.50 -4.98 5.52
C GLU A 3 14.48 -5.97 4.94
N ASN A 4 13.29 -5.48 4.64
CA ASN A 4 12.24 -6.27 4.03
C ASN A 4 11.73 -5.57 2.75
N VAL A 5 10.98 -6.31 1.94
CA VAL A 5 10.27 -5.80 0.75
C VAL A 5 9.49 -4.50 1.02
N LEU A 6 8.96 -4.32 2.23
CA LEU A 6 8.16 -3.15 2.58
C LEU A 6 9.03 -1.89 2.77
N ASP A 7 10.24 -2.02 3.31
CA ASP A 7 11.20 -0.90 3.40
C ASP A 7 11.56 -0.38 2.00
N VAL A 8 11.74 -1.29 1.04
CA VAL A 8 12.00 -0.94 -0.37
C VAL A 8 10.79 -0.21 -0.97
N LEU A 9 9.58 -0.73 -0.74
CA LEU A 9 8.34 -0.11 -1.23
C LEU A 9 8.13 1.30 -0.64
N MET A 10 8.36 1.48 0.66
CA MET A 10 8.28 2.79 1.31
C MET A 10 9.33 3.76 0.75
N TYR A 11 10.56 3.30 0.53
CA TYR A 11 11.61 4.12 -0.08
C TYR A 11 11.24 4.53 -1.51
N LEU A 12 10.73 3.61 -2.32
CA LEU A 12 10.28 3.90 -3.68
C LEU A 12 9.15 4.92 -3.69
N PHE A 13 8.17 4.74 -2.79
CA PHE A 13 7.03 5.63 -2.68
C PHE A 13 7.45 7.06 -2.30
N GLN A 14 8.26 7.20 -1.25
CA GLN A 14 8.71 8.49 -0.73
C GLN A 14 9.58 9.28 -1.73
N ASN A 15 10.41 8.59 -2.54
CA ASN A 15 11.36 9.26 -3.42
C ASN A 15 10.85 9.47 -4.85
N TYR A 16 9.98 8.59 -5.36
CA TYR A 16 9.62 8.57 -6.79
C TYR A 16 8.13 8.60 -7.09
N MET A 17 7.25 8.32 -6.11
CA MET A 17 5.80 8.32 -6.36
C MET A 17 5.12 9.64 -6.03
N ASP A 18 5.62 10.37 -5.01
CA ASP A 18 5.13 11.72 -4.68
C ASP A 18 5.81 12.82 -5.52
N SER A 19 6.99 12.52 -6.06
CA SER A 19 7.76 13.53 -6.78
C SER A 19 7.19 13.74 -8.20
N GLU A 20 6.80 14.98 -8.50
CA GLU A 20 6.52 15.47 -9.87
C GLU A 20 7.80 15.47 -10.74
N VAL A 21 8.55 14.36 -10.77
CA VAL A 21 9.78 14.27 -11.55
C VAL A 21 9.40 14.22 -13.03
N GLU A 22 9.92 15.18 -13.79
CA GLU A 22 9.68 15.34 -15.23
C GLU A 22 10.02 14.06 -16.05
N SER A 23 10.88 13.20 -15.51
CA SER A 23 11.22 11.90 -16.07
C SER A 23 11.05 10.80 -15.03
N GLN A 24 10.07 9.90 -15.23
CA GLN A 24 10.01 8.68 -14.43
C GLN A 24 11.29 7.86 -14.65
N PRO A 25 11.97 7.43 -13.58
CA PRO A 25 13.17 6.59 -13.69
C PRO A 25 12.80 5.23 -14.28
N THR A 26 13.75 4.62 -14.99
CA THR A 26 13.54 3.25 -15.49
C THR A 26 13.72 2.24 -14.37
N LYS A 27 13.16 1.03 -14.54
CA LYS A 27 13.35 -0.05 -13.57
C LYS A 27 14.84 -0.31 -13.30
N GLU A 28 15.67 -0.26 -14.35
CA GLU A 28 17.10 -0.48 -14.25
C GLU A 28 17.82 0.63 -13.46
N SER A 29 17.42 1.90 -13.61
CA SER A 29 18.02 2.99 -12.82
C SER A 29 17.60 2.88 -11.35
N LEU A 30 16.34 2.57 -11.08
CA LEU A 30 15.85 2.34 -9.71
C LEU A 30 16.56 1.16 -9.03
N GLU A 31 16.78 0.05 -9.73
CA GLU A 31 17.53 -1.09 -9.17
C GLU A 31 18.94 -0.70 -8.74
N VAL A 32 19.63 0.14 -9.51
CA VAL A 32 20.97 0.64 -9.16
C VAL A 32 20.89 1.54 -7.93
N GLU A 33 19.98 2.51 -7.91
CA GLU A 33 19.83 3.46 -6.79
C GLU A 33 19.45 2.74 -5.49
N LEU A 34 18.54 1.77 -5.53
CA LEU A 34 18.18 0.95 -4.37
C LEU A 34 19.36 0.10 -3.87
N THR A 35 20.16 -0.45 -4.79
CA THR A 35 21.37 -1.20 -4.42
C THR A 35 22.40 -0.28 -3.75
N GLU A 36 22.57 0.95 -4.25
CA GLU A 36 23.46 1.96 -3.67
C GLU A 36 22.94 2.47 -2.31
N ALA A 37 21.62 2.56 -2.12
CA ALA A 37 20.98 2.86 -0.84
C ALA A 37 21.17 1.74 0.21
N GLY A 38 21.63 0.56 -0.22
CA GLY A 38 21.99 -0.56 0.64
C GLY A 38 21.01 -1.73 0.62
N PHE A 39 19.91 -1.64 -0.13
CA PHE A 39 18.90 -2.70 -0.16
C PHE A 39 19.42 -3.97 -0.84
N HIS A 40 19.08 -5.11 -0.25
CA HIS A 40 19.35 -6.40 -0.86
C HIS A 40 18.59 -6.61 -2.18
N HIS A 41 19.29 -7.05 -3.23
CA HIS A 41 18.71 -7.32 -4.55
C HIS A 41 17.49 -8.25 -4.53
N ALA A 42 17.45 -9.21 -3.59
CA ALA A 42 16.29 -10.09 -3.43
C ALA A 42 15.02 -9.33 -2.99
N GLU A 43 15.16 -8.36 -2.08
CA GLU A 43 14.03 -7.54 -1.61
C GLU A 43 13.63 -6.50 -2.66
N ILE A 44 14.61 -5.97 -3.41
CA ILE A 44 14.36 -5.12 -4.58
C ILE A 44 13.49 -5.86 -5.62
N GLY A 45 13.89 -7.07 -5.99
CA GLY A 45 13.13 -7.89 -6.94
C GLY A 45 11.69 -8.16 -6.46
N LYS A 46 11.51 -8.56 -5.20
CA LYS A 46 10.19 -8.78 -4.60
C LYS A 46 9.34 -7.52 -4.59
N ALA A 47 9.92 -6.34 -4.36
CA ALA A 47 9.20 -5.07 -4.36
C ALA A 47 8.67 -4.74 -5.77
N PHE A 48 9.50 -4.93 -6.80
CA PHE A 48 9.05 -4.78 -8.18
C PHE A 48 7.96 -5.80 -8.55
N ASP A 49 8.12 -7.07 -8.16
CA ASP A 49 7.11 -8.10 -8.39
C ASP A 49 5.78 -7.75 -7.70
N TRP A 50 5.85 -7.17 -6.50
CA TRP A 50 4.68 -6.71 -5.76
C TRP A 50 3.96 -5.55 -6.49
N LEU A 51 4.70 -4.57 -7.00
CA LEU A 51 4.18 -3.44 -7.77
C LEU A 51 3.60 -3.89 -9.11
N GLU A 52 4.28 -4.80 -9.81
CA GLU A 52 3.76 -5.41 -11.05
C GLU A 52 2.43 -6.14 -10.79
N GLY A 53 2.34 -6.89 -9.68
CA GLY A 53 1.10 -7.53 -9.27
C GLY A 53 -0.04 -6.55 -8.97
N LEU A 54 0.27 -5.40 -8.35
CA LEU A 54 -0.71 -4.33 -8.13
C LEU A 54 -1.25 -3.79 -9.47
N ALA A 55 -0.36 -3.48 -10.41
CA ALA A 55 -0.74 -2.97 -11.72
C ALA A 55 -1.60 -3.96 -12.53
N LEU A 56 -1.34 -5.27 -12.41
CA LEU A 56 -2.13 -6.31 -13.07
C LEU A 56 -3.56 -6.43 -12.50
N LEU A 57 -3.71 -6.33 -11.18
CA LEU A 57 -5.01 -6.41 -10.53
C LEU A 57 -5.89 -5.21 -10.87
N GLN A 58 -5.31 -4.02 -11.04
CA GLN A 58 -6.04 -2.82 -11.43
C GLN A 58 -6.55 -2.86 -12.87
N GLN A 59 -5.82 -3.54 -13.78
CA GLN A 59 -6.26 -3.74 -15.16
C GLN A 59 -7.40 -4.76 -15.29
N SER A 60 -7.59 -5.61 -14.28
CA SER A 60 -8.68 -6.57 -14.25
C SER A 60 -9.97 -5.81 -13.97
N GLU A 61 -10.74 -5.51 -15.03
CA GLU A 61 -12.04 -4.85 -14.87
C GLU A 61 -12.86 -5.56 -13.79
N PRO A 62 -13.25 -4.87 -12.72
CA PRO A 62 -14.07 -5.47 -11.71
C PRO A 62 -15.38 -5.83 -12.38
N ARG A 63 -15.83 -7.08 -12.19
CA ARG A 63 -17.22 -7.41 -12.46
C ARG A 63 -18.05 -6.48 -11.57
N ARG A 64 -18.53 -5.39 -12.15
CA ARG A 64 -19.42 -4.41 -11.51
C ARG A 64 -20.76 -5.08 -11.25
N PHE A 65 -20.78 -6.01 -10.31
CA PHE A 65 -22.00 -6.21 -9.55
C PHE A 65 -22.24 -4.89 -8.82
N PRO A 66 -23.50 -4.43 -8.70
CA PRO A 66 -23.80 -3.34 -7.81
C PRO A 66 -23.46 -3.80 -6.39
N VAL A 67 -22.24 -3.54 -5.96
CA VAL A 67 -21.82 -3.77 -4.58
C VAL A 67 -22.52 -2.69 -3.79
N THR A 68 -23.45 -3.07 -2.93
CA THR A 68 -23.93 -2.15 -1.92
C THR A 68 -22.75 -1.85 -0.99
N ASN A 69 -22.51 -0.58 -0.62
CA ASN A 69 -21.45 -0.12 0.30
C ASN A 69 -21.59 -0.67 1.74
N SER A 70 -22.10 -1.89 1.89
CA SER A 70 -22.49 -2.53 3.15
C SER A 70 -22.10 -4.00 3.14
N SER A 71 -21.01 -4.36 2.45
CA SER A 71 -20.49 -5.72 2.50
C SER A 71 -19.86 -5.97 3.88
N ILE A 72 -20.22 -7.06 4.55
CA ILE A 72 -19.57 -7.47 5.80
C ILE A 72 -18.37 -8.34 5.42
N ARG A 73 -17.16 -7.89 5.72
CA ARG A 73 -15.94 -8.67 5.50
C ARG A 73 -15.61 -9.55 6.69
N ILE A 74 -15.59 -10.86 6.47
CA ILE A 74 -15.11 -11.84 7.46
C ILE A 74 -13.67 -12.17 7.13
N PHE A 75 -12.74 -11.87 8.03
CA PHE A 75 -11.32 -12.19 7.86
C PHE A 75 -11.06 -13.68 8.15
N THR A 76 -10.25 -14.30 7.29
CA THR A 76 -9.72 -15.66 7.48
C THR A 76 -8.73 -15.68 8.66
N LEU A 77 -8.38 -16.88 9.15
CA LEU A 77 -7.39 -16.98 10.22
C LEU A 77 -6.03 -16.42 9.78
N HIS A 78 -5.61 -16.74 8.55
CA HIS A 78 -4.35 -16.26 7.99
C HIS A 78 -4.32 -14.74 7.84
N GLU A 79 -5.41 -14.13 7.38
CA GLU A 79 -5.53 -12.67 7.34
C GLU A 79 -5.46 -12.06 8.75
N LYS A 80 -6.04 -12.70 9.78
CA LYS A 80 -5.99 -12.18 11.16
C LYS A 80 -4.61 -12.31 11.82
N GLU A 81 -3.78 -13.24 11.36
CA GLU A 81 -2.40 -13.37 11.82
C GLU A 81 -1.54 -12.21 11.32
N LYS A 82 -1.80 -11.74 10.08
CA LYS A 82 -1.09 -10.63 9.45
C LYS A 82 -1.70 -9.26 9.79
N LEU A 83 -3.02 -9.15 9.69
CA LEU A 83 -3.80 -7.95 9.99
C LEU A 83 -4.38 -8.10 11.40
N ASP A 84 -3.71 -7.47 12.36
CA ASP A 84 -4.14 -7.48 13.74
C ASP A 84 -5.49 -6.75 13.94
N THR A 85 -5.93 -6.62 15.20
CA THR A 85 -7.24 -5.99 15.48
C THR A 85 -7.27 -4.51 15.07
N GLU A 86 -6.15 -3.81 15.21
CA GLU A 86 -6.04 -2.39 14.90
C GLU A 86 -6.08 -2.14 13.40
N CYS A 87 -5.31 -2.91 12.62
CA CYS A 87 -5.32 -2.92 11.16
C CYS A 87 -6.73 -3.14 10.60
N ARG A 88 -7.44 -4.15 11.13
CA ARG A 88 -8.80 -4.48 10.68
C ARG A 88 -9.80 -3.39 11.07
N GLY A 89 -9.65 -2.80 12.25
CA GLY A 89 -10.46 -1.66 12.70
C GLY A 89 -10.25 -0.44 11.80
N PHE A 90 -9.02 -0.19 11.38
CA PHE A 90 -8.68 0.92 10.50
C PHE A 90 -9.27 0.75 9.09
N LEU A 91 -9.16 -0.43 8.49
CA LEU A 91 -9.83 -0.72 7.20
C LEU A 91 -11.34 -0.50 7.28
N LEU A 92 -11.97 -0.95 8.37
CA LEU A 92 -13.40 -0.75 8.60
C LEU A 92 -13.75 0.74 8.71
N PHE A 93 -12.95 1.50 9.47
CA PHE A 93 -13.13 2.93 9.64
C PHE A 93 -13.06 3.67 8.29
N LEU A 94 -12.04 3.39 7.48
CA LEU A 94 -11.88 4.02 6.17
C LEU A 94 -13.03 3.71 5.20
N GLU A 95 -13.58 2.50 5.25
CA GLU A 95 -14.77 2.16 4.47
C GLU A 95 -16.01 2.91 4.98
N GLN A 96 -16.17 3.06 6.30
CA GLN A 96 -17.30 3.78 6.89
C GLN A 96 -17.30 5.28 6.57
N VAL A 97 -16.13 5.91 6.51
CA VAL A 97 -16.00 7.32 6.10
C VAL A 97 -15.99 7.51 4.58
N GLY A 98 -16.02 6.41 3.80
CA GLY A 98 -16.09 6.44 2.34
C GLY A 98 -14.76 6.72 1.63
N VAL A 99 -13.63 6.63 2.34
CA VAL A 99 -12.29 6.72 1.76
C VAL A 99 -12.00 5.47 0.91
N LEU A 100 -12.42 4.30 1.38
CA LEU A 100 -12.33 3.04 0.65
C LEU A 100 -13.72 2.54 0.28
N ASP A 101 -13.85 1.99 -0.93
CA ASP A 101 -14.96 1.11 -1.25
C ASP A 101 -14.60 -0.35 -0.94
N SER A 102 -15.60 -1.24 -0.95
CA SER A 102 -15.37 -2.65 -0.65
C SER A 102 -14.38 -3.31 -1.61
N MET A 103 -14.24 -2.81 -2.83
CA MET A 103 -13.32 -3.36 -3.84
C MET A 103 -11.87 -2.97 -3.55
N THR A 104 -11.64 -1.70 -3.25
CA THR A 104 -10.33 -1.17 -2.85
C THR A 104 -9.88 -1.83 -1.55
N ARG A 105 -10.81 -2.06 -0.60
CA ARG A 105 -10.53 -2.84 0.62
C ARG A 105 -10.02 -4.24 0.29
N GLU A 106 -10.63 -4.98 -0.63
CA GLU A 106 -10.14 -6.31 -1.01
C GLU A 106 -8.77 -6.24 -1.72
N LEU A 107 -8.55 -5.23 -2.57
CA LEU A 107 -7.26 -5.03 -3.23
C LEU A 107 -6.15 -4.75 -2.19
N ILE A 108 -6.41 -3.92 -1.18
CA ILE A 108 -5.48 -3.66 -0.09
C ILE A 108 -5.17 -4.95 0.67
N ILE A 109 -6.19 -5.74 1.04
CA ILE A 109 -5.98 -7.00 1.75
C ILE A 109 -5.13 -7.96 0.91
N ASP A 110 -5.45 -8.15 -0.38
CA ASP A 110 -4.67 -9.00 -1.28
C ASP A 110 -3.18 -8.57 -1.33
N ARG A 111 -2.93 -7.26 -1.46
CA ARG A 111 -1.58 -6.70 -1.49
C ARG A 111 -0.84 -6.83 -0.16
N VAL A 112 -1.53 -6.67 0.98
CA VAL A 112 -0.92 -6.92 2.30
C VAL A 112 -0.54 -8.39 2.45
N MET A 113 -1.40 -9.31 1.99
CA MET A 113 -1.12 -10.74 2.06
C MET A 113 0.02 -11.18 1.13
N ALA A 114 0.31 -10.41 0.09
CA ALA A 114 1.46 -10.63 -0.79
C ALA A 114 2.81 -10.18 -0.20
N LEU A 115 2.82 -9.48 0.95
CA LEU A 115 4.06 -9.07 1.62
C LEU A 115 4.61 -10.19 2.53
N GLU A 116 5.86 -10.59 2.31
CA GLU A 116 6.57 -11.60 3.12
C GLU A 116 7.11 -11.08 4.46
N ALA A 117 6.58 -9.97 4.99
CA ALA A 117 7.03 -9.40 6.26
C ALA A 117 6.50 -10.19 7.49
N GLU A 118 7.37 -10.55 8.44
CA GLU A 118 6.92 -11.18 9.71
C GLU A 118 6.28 -10.13 10.64
N ASP A 119 6.90 -8.96 10.72
CA ASP A 119 6.42 -7.83 11.51
C ASP A 119 5.62 -6.89 10.58
N PHE A 120 4.32 -6.82 10.80
CA PHE A 120 3.40 -5.93 10.08
C PHE A 120 2.43 -5.29 11.07
N ASP A 121 2.29 -3.97 11.01
CA ASP A 121 1.48 -3.18 11.94
C ASP A 121 0.61 -2.16 11.18
N LEU A 122 -0.06 -1.29 11.94
CA LEU A 122 -0.94 -0.28 11.38
C LEU A 122 -0.19 0.74 10.50
N GLU A 123 1.03 1.12 10.85
CA GLU A 123 1.81 2.11 10.08
C GLU A 123 2.16 1.54 8.71
N HIS A 124 2.62 0.29 8.67
CA HIS A 124 2.83 -0.47 7.44
C HIS A 124 1.57 -0.56 6.58
N LEU A 125 0.41 -0.81 7.20
CA LEU A 125 -0.88 -0.83 6.51
C LEU A 125 -1.20 0.50 5.84
N LYS A 126 -0.95 1.63 6.52
CA LYS A 126 -1.23 2.96 5.97
C LYS A 126 -0.40 3.24 4.71
N TRP A 127 0.88 2.86 4.71
CA TRP A 127 1.73 2.96 3.51
C TRP A 127 1.21 2.09 2.36
N VAL A 128 0.77 0.86 2.63
CA VAL A 128 0.14 0.00 1.61
C VAL A 128 -1.13 0.64 1.05
N ILE A 129 -1.95 1.26 1.89
CA ILE A 129 -3.16 1.96 1.44
C ILE A 129 -2.79 3.14 0.53
N LEU A 130 -1.82 3.97 0.90
CA LEU A 130 -1.35 5.07 0.06
C LEU A 130 -0.81 4.58 -1.29
N MET A 131 -0.01 3.53 -1.28
CA MET A 131 0.50 2.90 -2.51
C MET A 131 -0.62 2.36 -3.40
N VAL A 132 -1.66 1.76 -2.84
CA VAL A 132 -2.80 1.27 -3.62
C VAL A 132 -3.63 2.44 -4.18
N LEU A 133 -3.86 3.50 -3.40
CA LEU A 133 -4.65 4.66 -3.81
C LEU A 133 -3.95 5.50 -4.88
N SER A 134 -2.63 5.72 -4.76
CA SER A 134 -1.83 6.46 -5.75
C SER A 134 -1.84 5.80 -7.14
N HIS A 135 -2.02 4.49 -7.20
CA HIS A 135 -2.13 3.77 -8.46
C HIS A 135 -3.57 3.67 -9.00
N GLN A 136 -4.59 4.20 -8.32
CA GLN A 136 -5.98 4.17 -8.79
C GLN A 136 -6.44 5.52 -9.36
N PRO A 137 -6.80 5.60 -10.65
CA PRO A 137 -7.36 6.82 -11.23
C PRO A 137 -8.69 7.21 -10.55
N GLY A 138 -8.89 8.50 -10.24
CA GLY A 138 -10.13 9.00 -9.67
C GLY A 138 -10.23 8.89 -8.14
N GLN A 139 -9.16 8.44 -7.46
CA GLN A 139 -9.08 8.34 -6.00
C GLN A 139 -8.25 9.48 -5.37
N GLU A 140 -8.06 10.60 -6.06
CA GLU A 140 -7.17 11.69 -5.63
C GLU A 140 -7.61 12.30 -4.29
N ALA A 141 -8.92 12.40 -4.05
CA ALA A 141 -9.45 12.88 -2.78
C ALA A 141 -9.22 11.89 -1.62
N ALA A 142 -9.35 10.59 -1.89
CA ALA A 142 -9.08 9.55 -0.91
C ALA A 142 -7.57 9.46 -0.61
N TYR A 143 -6.74 9.61 -1.63
CA TYR A 143 -5.29 9.70 -1.52
C TYR A 143 -4.87 10.88 -0.63
N ALA A 144 -5.29 12.11 -0.97
CA ALA A 144 -4.94 13.30 -0.20
C ALA A 144 -5.39 13.21 1.28
N TRP A 145 -6.58 12.64 1.53
CA TRP A 145 -7.05 12.43 2.89
C TRP A 145 -6.19 11.44 3.67
N MET A 146 -5.80 10.33 3.04
CA MET A 146 -4.89 9.34 3.64
C MET A 146 -3.48 9.90 3.83
N GLU A 147 -3.05 10.75 2.91
CA GLU A 147 -1.75 11.40 2.92
C GLU A 147 -1.63 12.32 4.14
N ASP A 148 -2.60 13.22 4.34
CA ASP A 148 -2.69 14.09 5.51
C ASP A 148 -2.63 13.27 6.81
N LEU A 149 -3.37 12.17 6.90
CA LEU A 149 -3.40 11.31 8.09
C LEU A 149 -2.04 10.65 8.38
N VAL A 150 -1.31 10.21 7.35
CA VAL A 150 0.00 9.56 7.51
C VAL A 150 1.05 10.60 7.88
N PHE A 151 1.05 11.77 7.24
CA PHE A 151 2.07 12.80 7.47
C PHE A 151 1.84 13.61 8.76
N ASP A 152 0.59 13.82 9.19
CA ASP A 152 0.29 14.48 10.48
C ASP A 152 0.85 13.66 11.66
N GLU A 153 0.76 12.33 11.62
CA GLU A 153 1.32 11.46 12.65
C GLU A 153 2.86 11.48 12.69
N VAL A 154 3.50 11.57 11.52
CA VAL A 154 4.96 11.73 11.43
C VAL A 154 5.40 13.09 12.00
N SER A 155 4.60 14.14 11.81
CA SER A 155 4.88 15.47 12.37
C SER A 155 4.72 15.51 13.89
N ASP A 156 3.73 14.82 14.46
CA ASP A 156 3.52 14.73 15.92
C ASP A 156 4.65 13.96 16.64
N LEU A 157 5.36 13.08 15.94
CA LEU A 157 6.54 12.37 16.46
C LEU A 157 7.82 13.24 16.48
N LEU A 158 7.85 14.37 15.78
CA LEU A 158 9.01 15.26 15.66
C LEU A 158 9.00 16.47 16.63
N HIS A 159 8.03 16.54 17.54
CA HIS A 159 7.93 17.60 18.57
C HIS A 159 8.18 17.08 20.00
#